data_AF-A0A199VSW2-F1
#
_entry.id   AF-A0A199VSW2-F1
#
_cell.length_a   1.000
_cell.length_b   1.000
_cell.length_c   1.000
_cell.angle_alpha   90.00
_cell.angle_beta   90.00
_cell.angle_gamma   90.00
#
_symmetry.space_group_name_H-M   'P 1'
#
loop_
_entity.id
_entity.type
_entity.pdbx_description
1 polymer ?
#
loop_
_entity_poly.entity_id
_entity_poly.type
_entity_poly.pdbx_seq_one_letter_code
_entity_poly.pdbx_strand_id
1 'polypeptide(L)'
;MPRNSIIAAFPRDLIEEVLARVASDSPTPLRDLTNLRRSWWDREKFLDLIRSCAKSGNLEACFVLGLDEFYNKRRRAEGLRHLREAAVGGHRAAAYAAGMLLFRRPSTRRLGVEQLESLADDGGAAAVGKWRREAAAGVRAITWKRWRRRPLKRSSEEGPCADRRCGAAAVAAEKGGGEWWWEGEERERRFCSRECRWRHEYYKFIETI
;
A
#
# COMPACT_ATOMS: atom_id res chain seq x y z
N MET A 1 -6.08 -41.54 -1.66
CA MET A 1 -7.07 -41.18 -0.62
C MET A 1 -7.07 -39.65 -0.48
N PRO A 2 -8.18 -38.95 -0.73
CA PRO A 2 -8.19 -37.50 -0.55
C PRO A 2 -8.20 -37.19 0.95
N ARG A 3 -7.30 -36.30 1.39
CA ARG A 3 -7.29 -35.75 2.75
C ARG A 3 -8.56 -34.93 2.92
N ASN A 4 -9.59 -35.49 3.55
CA ASN A 4 -10.76 -34.73 3.99
C ASN A 4 -10.28 -33.66 4.98
N SER A 5 -10.22 -32.42 4.51
CA SER A 5 -9.92 -31.27 5.35
C SER A 5 -11.02 -31.14 6.39
N ILE A 6 -10.66 -31.15 7.67
CA ILE A 6 -11.58 -30.96 8.82
C ILE A 6 -12.41 -29.66 8.65
N ILE A 7 -11.88 -28.68 7.90
CA ILE A 7 -12.54 -27.42 7.57
C ILE A 7 -13.82 -27.62 6.73
N ALA A 8 -13.91 -28.69 5.93
CA ALA A 8 -15.10 -28.97 5.11
C ALA A 8 -16.31 -29.46 5.93
N ALA A 9 -16.12 -29.81 7.20
CA ALA A 9 -17.16 -30.36 8.07
C ALA A 9 -17.89 -29.29 8.89
N PHE A 10 -17.38 -28.06 8.94
CA PHE A 10 -17.98 -26.99 9.73
C PHE A 10 -18.98 -26.15 8.92
N PRO A 11 -20.08 -25.70 9.55
CA PRO A 11 -20.93 -24.65 9.00
C PRO A 11 -20.10 -23.44 8.62
N ARG A 12 -20.34 -22.90 7.42
CA ARG A 12 -19.48 -21.86 6.84
C ARG A 12 -19.43 -20.60 7.71
N ASP A 13 -20.54 -20.24 8.31
CA ASP A 13 -20.72 -19.17 9.30
C ASP A 13 -19.82 -19.33 10.53
N LEU A 14 -19.69 -20.55 11.07
CA LEU A 14 -18.81 -20.82 12.20
C LEU A 14 -17.33 -20.71 11.82
N ILE A 15 -16.97 -21.15 10.61
CA ILE A 15 -15.62 -20.97 10.07
C ILE A 15 -15.31 -19.49 9.90
N GLU A 16 -16.26 -18.70 9.40
CA GLU A 16 -16.12 -17.25 9.22
C GLU A 16 -15.92 -16.53 10.56
N GLU A 17 -16.69 -16.87 11.59
CA GLU A 17 -16.56 -16.29 12.93
C GLU A 17 -15.23 -16.66 13.60
N VAL A 18 -14.85 -17.95 13.57
CA VAL A 18 -13.59 -18.41 14.16
C VAL A 18 -12.40 -17.82 13.41
N LEU A 19 -12.44 -17.74 12.08
CA LEU A 19 -11.39 -17.09 11.30
C LEU A 19 -11.34 -15.59 11.55
N ALA A 20 -12.48 -14.92 11.75
CA ALA A 20 -12.51 -13.50 12.09
C ALA A 20 -11.81 -13.23 13.42
N ARG A 21 -12.09 -14.08 14.41
CA ARG A 21 -11.52 -13.98 15.77
C ARG A 21 -10.03 -14.35 15.77
N VAL A 22 -9.66 -15.42 15.07
CA VAL A 22 -8.24 -15.81 14.94
C VAL A 22 -7.45 -14.76 14.14
N ALA A 23 -8.03 -14.15 13.10
CA ALA A 23 -7.37 -13.09 12.34
C ALA A 23 -7.30 -11.78 13.11
N SER A 24 -8.29 -11.45 13.96
CA SER A 24 -8.21 -10.27 14.84
C SER A 24 -7.10 -10.39 15.85
N ASP A 25 -6.91 -11.60 16.38
CA ASP A 25 -5.96 -11.88 17.47
C ASP A 25 -4.57 -12.30 16.94
N SER A 26 -4.40 -12.43 15.61
CA SER A 26 -3.15 -12.83 14.98
C SER A 26 -2.09 -11.71 15.09
N PRO A 27 -0.82 -12.04 15.40
CA PRO A 27 0.29 -11.10 15.37
C PRO A 27 0.77 -10.79 13.93
N THR A 28 0.34 -11.56 12.92
CA THR A 28 0.71 -11.35 11.50
C THR A 28 -0.50 -11.40 10.57
N PRO A 29 -1.50 -10.52 10.77
CA PRO A 29 -2.78 -10.59 10.09
C PRO A 29 -2.69 -10.44 8.57
N LEU A 30 -1.68 -9.74 8.02
CA LEU A 30 -1.53 -9.57 6.56
C LEU A 30 -1.25 -10.91 5.88
N ARG A 31 -0.34 -11.70 6.44
CA ARG A 31 0.03 -13.01 5.90
C ARG A 31 -1.15 -13.97 5.98
N ASP A 32 -1.90 -13.92 7.08
CA ASP A 32 -3.05 -14.79 7.29
C ASP A 32 -4.24 -14.37 6.42
N LEU A 33 -4.56 -13.07 6.32
CA LEU A 33 -5.59 -12.55 5.44
C LEU A 33 -5.25 -12.75 3.95
N THR A 34 -3.99 -12.63 3.56
CA THR A 34 -3.57 -12.91 2.17
C THR A 34 -3.55 -14.40 1.85
N ASN A 35 -3.22 -15.26 2.80
CA ASN A 35 -3.35 -16.72 2.67
C ASN A 35 -4.83 -17.15 2.64
N LEU A 36 -5.67 -16.56 3.47
CA LEU A 36 -7.13 -16.74 3.47
C LEU A 36 -7.73 -16.29 2.14
N ARG A 37 -7.29 -15.17 1.56
CA ARG A 37 -7.71 -14.75 0.22
C ARG A 37 -7.44 -15.82 -0.85
N ARG A 38 -6.32 -16.55 -0.76
CA ARG A 38 -5.98 -17.60 -1.73
C ARG A 38 -6.91 -18.82 -1.64
N SER A 39 -7.50 -19.07 -0.47
CA SER A 39 -8.42 -20.19 -0.26
C SER A 39 -9.90 -19.83 -0.46
N TRP A 40 -10.23 -18.54 -0.66
CA TRP A 40 -11.61 -18.08 -0.76
C TRP A 40 -12.03 -17.81 -2.21
N TRP A 41 -13.05 -18.55 -2.64
CA TRP A 41 -13.66 -18.45 -3.96
C TRP A 41 -14.73 -17.35 -4.06
N ASP A 42 -15.17 -16.80 -2.93
CA ASP A 42 -16.21 -15.79 -2.82
C ASP A 42 -15.65 -14.48 -2.25
N ARG A 43 -15.65 -13.44 -3.08
CA ARG A 43 -15.11 -12.12 -2.74
C ARG A 43 -15.96 -11.41 -1.69
N GLU A 44 -17.28 -11.56 -1.73
CA GLU A 44 -18.17 -10.80 -0.83
C GLU A 44 -17.99 -11.25 0.60
N LYS A 45 -17.99 -12.57 0.80
CA LYS A 45 -17.71 -13.17 2.11
C LYS A 45 -16.34 -12.77 2.63
N PHE A 46 -15.32 -12.79 1.77
CA PHE A 46 -13.96 -12.37 2.17
C PHE A 46 -13.98 -10.92 2.67
N LEU A 47 -14.69 -10.02 1.98
CA LEU A 47 -14.81 -8.63 2.40
C LEU A 47 -15.65 -8.47 3.67
N ASP A 48 -16.62 -9.34 3.93
CA ASP A 48 -17.40 -9.32 5.18
C ASP A 48 -16.55 -9.73 6.37
N LEU A 49 -15.72 -10.77 6.22
CA LEU A 49 -14.70 -11.16 7.19
C LEU A 49 -13.75 -9.98 7.48
N ILE A 50 -13.21 -9.35 6.44
CA ILE A 50 -12.32 -8.19 6.57
C ILE A 50 -13.02 -7.04 7.32
N ARG A 51 -14.30 -6.77 7.04
CA ARG A 51 -15.05 -5.74 7.78
C ARG A 51 -15.23 -6.09 9.25
N SER A 52 -15.45 -7.35 9.57
CA SER A 52 -15.54 -7.82 10.96
C SER A 52 -14.23 -7.59 11.71
N CYS A 53 -13.11 -8.03 11.12
CA CYS A 53 -11.78 -7.81 11.71
C CYS A 53 -11.45 -6.32 11.87
N ALA A 54 -11.80 -5.48 10.88
CA ALA A 54 -11.59 -4.03 10.95
C ALA A 54 -12.40 -3.40 12.11
N LYS A 55 -13.65 -3.82 12.33
CA LYS A 55 -14.47 -3.37 13.46
C LYS A 55 -13.89 -3.76 14.82
N SER A 56 -13.17 -4.88 14.89
CA SER A 56 -12.45 -5.32 16.09
C SER A 56 -11.11 -4.57 16.31
N GLY A 57 -10.79 -3.57 15.48
CA GLY A 57 -9.57 -2.77 15.61
C GLY A 57 -8.35 -3.37 14.91
N ASN A 58 -8.51 -4.40 14.08
CA ASN A 58 -7.39 -4.98 13.35
C ASN A 58 -6.92 -3.99 12.25
N LEU A 59 -5.73 -3.42 12.45
CA LEU A 59 -5.18 -2.37 11.60
C LEU A 59 -4.95 -2.84 10.16
N GLU A 60 -4.59 -4.10 9.98
CA GLU A 60 -4.39 -4.69 8.68
C GLU A 60 -5.71 -4.81 7.90
N ALA A 61 -6.76 -5.27 8.58
CA ALA A 61 -8.08 -5.31 7.99
C ALA A 61 -8.58 -3.91 7.63
N CYS A 62 -8.30 -2.90 8.46
CA CYS A 62 -8.54 -1.49 8.13
C CYS A 62 -7.75 -1.06 6.89
N PHE A 63 -6.48 -1.44 6.76
CA PHE A 63 -5.65 -1.16 5.59
C PHE A 63 -6.23 -1.78 4.31
N VAL A 64 -6.51 -3.10 4.32
CA VAL A 64 -7.10 -3.84 3.18
C VAL A 64 -8.46 -3.26 2.80
N LEU A 65 -9.33 -2.98 3.78
CA LEU A 65 -10.63 -2.38 3.55
C LEU A 65 -10.48 -0.98 2.93
N GLY A 66 -9.56 -0.16 3.44
CA GLY A 66 -9.28 1.17 2.89
C GLY A 66 -8.86 1.13 1.43
N LEU A 67 -8.05 0.15 1.04
CA LEU A 67 -7.68 -0.06 -0.36
C LEU A 67 -8.86 -0.54 -1.22
N ASP A 68 -9.68 -1.48 -0.76
CA ASP A 68 -10.89 -1.93 -1.50
C ASP A 68 -11.89 -0.78 -1.70
N GLU A 69 -12.16 -0.01 -0.65
CA GLU A 69 -13.05 1.16 -0.70
C GLU A 69 -12.56 2.20 -1.72
N PHE A 70 -11.26 2.50 -1.71
CA PHE A 70 -10.69 3.52 -2.58
C PHE A 70 -10.58 3.07 -4.04
N TYR A 71 -9.99 1.89 -4.28
CA TYR A 71 -9.66 1.42 -5.62
C TYR A 71 -10.82 0.73 -6.31
N ASN A 72 -11.55 -0.15 -5.61
CA ASN A 72 -12.60 -0.96 -6.20
C ASN A 72 -13.98 -0.29 -6.10
N LYS A 73 -14.36 0.20 -4.92
CA LYS A 73 -15.69 0.80 -4.69
C LYS A 73 -15.76 2.29 -5.01
N ARG A 74 -14.61 2.94 -5.24
CA ARG A 74 -14.47 4.38 -5.55
C ARG A 74 -14.99 5.31 -4.45
N ARG A 75 -15.20 4.80 -3.23
CA ARG A 75 -15.56 5.54 -2.02
C ARG A 75 -14.30 6.13 -1.40
N ARG A 76 -13.81 7.20 -2.04
CA ARG A 76 -12.47 7.75 -1.77
C ARG A 76 -12.30 8.29 -0.35
N ALA A 77 -13.34 8.92 0.20
CA ALA A 77 -13.30 9.49 1.54
C ALA A 77 -13.23 8.38 2.59
N GLU A 78 -14.06 7.36 2.44
CA GLU A 78 -14.12 6.18 3.29
C GLU A 78 -12.84 5.37 3.21
N GLY A 79 -12.32 5.16 2.00
CA GLY A 79 -11.03 4.49 1.81
C GLY A 79 -9.89 5.21 2.52
N LEU A 80 -9.83 6.54 2.39
CA LEU A 80 -8.84 7.34 3.10
C LEU A 80 -9.05 7.32 4.62
N ARG A 81 -10.30 7.30 5.10
CA ARG A 81 -10.64 7.19 6.52
C ARG A 81 -10.08 5.89 7.13
N HIS A 82 -10.32 4.74 6.48
CA HIS A 82 -9.81 3.45 6.94
C HIS A 82 -8.28 3.36 6.90
N LEU A 83 -7.64 3.92 5.86
CA LEU A 83 -6.18 3.98 5.78
C LEU A 83 -5.58 4.85 6.91
N ARG A 84 -6.23 5.97 7.24
CA ARG A 84 -5.83 6.83 8.35
C ARG A 84 -6.02 6.17 9.70
N GLU A 85 -7.11 5.43 9.89
CA GLU A 85 -7.36 4.65 11.10
C GLU A 85 -6.25 3.62 11.34
N ALA A 86 -5.89 2.87 10.29
CA ALA A 86 -4.75 1.96 10.34
C ALA A 86 -3.42 2.70 10.62
N ALA A 87 -3.21 3.85 9.97
CA ALA A 87 -2.00 4.67 10.15
C ALA A 87 -1.84 5.20 11.58
N VAL A 88 -2.92 5.68 12.20
CA VAL A 88 -2.93 6.13 13.62
C VAL A 88 -2.59 4.99 14.56
N GLY A 89 -3.02 3.77 14.25
CA GLY A 89 -2.60 2.57 14.97
C GLY A 89 -1.15 2.13 14.72
N GLY A 90 -0.38 2.83 13.89
CA GLY A 90 1.03 2.53 13.61
C GLY A 90 1.27 1.73 12.33
N HIS A 91 0.25 1.46 11.52
CA HIS A 91 0.41 0.74 10.26
C HIS A 91 1.11 1.60 9.19
N ARG A 92 2.42 1.42 9.04
CA ARG A 92 3.27 2.27 8.20
C ARG A 92 2.93 2.22 6.71
N ALA A 93 2.60 1.06 6.15
CA ALA A 93 2.16 0.97 4.75
C ALA A 93 0.81 1.67 4.50
N ALA A 94 -0.10 1.67 5.49
CA ALA A 94 -1.34 2.45 5.42
C ALA A 94 -1.07 3.96 5.48
N ALA A 95 -0.16 4.40 6.35
CA ALA A 95 0.30 5.78 6.43
C ALA A 95 0.93 6.25 5.10
N TYR A 96 1.79 5.42 4.51
CA TYR A 96 2.40 5.67 3.20
C TYR A 96 1.33 5.77 2.10
N ALA A 97 0.41 4.79 2.03
CA ALA A 97 -0.65 4.77 1.03
C ALA A 97 -1.57 6.00 1.14
N ALA A 98 -2.00 6.37 2.35
CA ALA A 98 -2.79 7.58 2.58
C ALA A 98 -2.04 8.84 2.10
N GLY A 99 -0.74 8.96 2.40
CA GLY A 99 0.11 10.05 1.93
C GLY A 99 0.18 10.14 0.41
N MET A 100 0.39 9.02 -0.29
CA MET A 100 0.39 8.96 -1.76
C MET A 100 -0.96 9.35 -2.38
N LEU A 101 -2.05 8.95 -1.75
CA LEU A 101 -3.41 9.28 -2.23
C LEU A 101 -3.75 10.76 -2.03
N LEU A 102 -3.26 11.38 -0.94
CA LEU A 102 -3.34 12.82 -0.70
C LEU A 102 -2.44 13.60 -1.68
N PHE A 103 -1.20 13.14 -1.87
CA PHE A 103 -0.23 13.74 -2.77
C PHE A 103 -0.76 13.88 -4.21
N ARG A 104 -1.52 12.90 -4.67
CA ARG A 104 -2.04 12.82 -6.03
C ARG A 104 -2.87 14.05 -6.47
N ARG A 105 -3.61 14.68 -5.56
CA ARG A 105 -4.52 15.79 -5.90
C ARG A 105 -3.88 17.13 -5.52
N PRO A 106 -3.87 18.14 -6.40
CA PRO A 106 -3.31 19.46 -6.07
C PRO A 106 -3.84 20.02 -4.75
N SER A 107 -5.15 19.94 -4.51
CA SER A 107 -5.81 20.47 -3.31
C SER A 107 -5.36 19.83 -1.99
N THR A 108 -4.87 18.59 -2.02
CA THR A 108 -4.40 17.87 -0.81
C THR A 108 -2.91 17.54 -0.87
N ARG A 109 -2.20 18.01 -1.90
CA ARG A 109 -0.83 17.58 -2.16
C ARG A 109 0.11 17.95 -1.03
N ARG A 110 0.00 19.19 -0.56
CA ARG A 110 0.82 19.70 0.55
C ARG A 110 0.68 18.83 1.80
N LEU A 111 -0.55 18.48 2.17
CA LEU A 111 -0.81 17.57 3.29
C LEU A 111 -0.21 16.18 3.05
N GLY A 112 -0.28 15.69 1.80
CA GLY A 112 0.39 14.44 1.41
C GLY A 112 1.90 14.51 1.60
N VAL A 113 2.56 15.59 1.16
CA VAL A 113 4.00 15.81 1.35
C VAL A 113 4.36 15.87 2.83
N GLU A 114 3.62 16.65 3.63
CA GLU A 114 3.87 16.79 5.08
C GLU A 114 3.79 15.45 5.80
N GLN A 115 2.75 14.65 5.52
CA GLN A 115 2.58 13.32 6.08
C GLN A 115 3.70 12.35 5.66
N LEU A 116 4.12 12.41 4.39
CA LEU A 116 5.15 11.52 3.85
C LEU A 116 6.55 11.87 4.38
N GLU A 117 6.87 13.15 4.57
CA GLU A 117 8.12 13.59 5.21
C GLU A 117 8.14 13.12 6.67
N SER A 118 7.09 13.39 7.46
CA SER A 118 7.02 12.93 8.85
C SER A 118 7.18 11.40 8.95
N LEU A 119 6.56 10.64 8.05
CA LEU A 119 6.70 9.20 8.01
C LEU A 119 8.14 8.77 7.67
N ALA A 120 8.81 9.48 6.76
CA ALA A 120 10.18 9.19 6.35
C ALA A 120 11.20 9.58 7.43
N ASP A 121 10.96 10.64 8.19
CA ASP A 121 11.80 11.07 9.31
C ASP A 121 11.79 10.03 10.43
N ASP A 122 10.64 9.43 10.72
CA ASP A 122 10.50 8.38 11.74
C ASP A 122 11.17 7.05 11.39
N GLY A 123 11.18 6.67 10.10
CA GLY A 123 11.60 5.34 9.65
C GLY A 123 12.88 5.30 8.80
N GLY A 124 13.39 6.46 8.41
CA GLY A 124 14.51 6.61 7.48
C GLY A 124 14.12 6.40 6.01
N ALA A 125 14.93 6.97 5.10
CA ALA A 125 14.66 6.93 3.66
C ALA A 125 14.58 5.50 3.07
N ALA A 126 15.34 4.54 3.62
CA ALA A 126 15.32 3.15 3.19
C ALA A 126 13.97 2.45 3.46
N ALA A 127 13.23 2.88 4.49
CA ALA A 127 11.95 2.29 4.85
C ALA A 127 10.82 2.65 3.85
N VAL A 128 10.94 3.78 3.15
CA VAL A 128 9.99 4.21 2.11
C VAL A 128 9.82 3.13 1.04
N GLY A 129 10.92 2.51 0.59
CA GLY A 129 10.88 1.43 -0.38
C GLY A 129 10.16 0.17 0.12
N LYS A 130 10.27 -0.14 1.42
CA LYS A 130 9.53 -1.26 2.04
C LYS A 130 8.03 -0.96 2.06
N TRP A 131 7.62 0.19 2.56
CA TRP A 131 6.20 0.56 2.63
C TRP A 131 5.56 0.69 1.25
N ARG A 132 6.30 1.17 0.24
CA ARG A 132 5.87 1.15 -1.17
C ARG A 132 5.52 -0.26 -1.63
N ARG A 133 6.42 -1.22 -1.42
CA ARG A 133 6.22 -2.62 -1.84
C ARG A 133 5.02 -3.25 -1.14
N GLU A 134 4.88 -3.00 0.16
CA GLU A 134 3.78 -3.50 0.99
C GLU A 134 2.43 -2.89 0.58
N ALA A 135 2.37 -1.56 0.44
CA ALA A 135 1.21 -0.84 -0.05
C ALA A 135 0.78 -1.35 -1.43
N ALA A 136 1.75 -1.52 -2.33
CA ALA A 136 1.47 -2.00 -3.68
C ALA A 136 1.04 -3.48 -3.70
N ALA A 137 1.61 -4.32 -2.83
CA ALA A 137 1.16 -5.69 -2.64
C ALA A 137 -0.29 -5.76 -2.16
N GLY A 138 -0.69 -4.89 -1.22
CA GLY A 138 -2.06 -4.73 -0.78
C GLY A 138 -3.00 -4.37 -1.94
N VAL A 139 -2.63 -3.38 -2.77
CA VAL A 139 -3.43 -2.97 -3.94
C VAL A 139 -3.58 -4.13 -4.93
N ARG A 140 -2.50 -4.83 -5.25
CA ARG A 140 -2.55 -6.02 -6.13
C ARG A 140 -3.38 -7.15 -5.54
N ALA A 141 -3.38 -7.31 -4.22
CA ALA A 141 -4.17 -8.31 -3.51
C ALA A 141 -5.68 -8.00 -3.52
N ILE A 142 -6.09 -6.74 -3.57
CA ILE A 142 -7.53 -6.39 -3.65
C ILE A 142 -8.01 -6.18 -5.09
N THR A 143 -7.11 -6.12 -6.08
CA THR A 143 -7.47 -5.94 -7.50
C THR A 143 -7.73 -7.31 -8.17
N TRP A 144 -9.01 -7.67 -8.33
CA TRP A 144 -9.41 -8.93 -8.98
C TRP A 144 -9.36 -8.82 -10.53
N LYS A 145 -9.12 -9.94 -11.23
CA LYS A 145 -8.84 -10.05 -12.68
C LYS A 145 -9.81 -9.30 -13.63
N ARG A 146 -11.01 -8.92 -13.16
CA ARG A 146 -12.05 -8.22 -13.94
C ARG A 146 -11.84 -6.70 -14.06
N TRP A 147 -10.85 -6.13 -13.37
CA TRP A 147 -10.59 -4.68 -13.37
C TRP A 147 -9.19 -4.33 -13.86
N ARG A 148 -8.84 -4.82 -15.06
CA ARG A 148 -7.86 -4.06 -15.84
C ARG A 148 -8.57 -2.81 -16.34
N ARG A 149 -7.97 -1.64 -16.06
CA ARG A 149 -8.23 -0.30 -16.62
C ARG A 149 -9.15 0.62 -15.77
N ARG A 150 -8.54 1.29 -14.81
CA ARG A 150 -7.79 2.52 -15.10
C ARG A 150 -6.65 2.60 -14.08
N PRO A 151 -5.37 2.49 -14.48
CA PRO A 151 -4.28 2.77 -13.57
C PRO A 151 -4.51 4.15 -12.97
N LEU A 152 -4.05 4.35 -11.73
CA LEU A 152 -3.83 5.70 -11.23
C LEU A 152 -3.02 6.42 -12.31
N LYS A 153 -3.65 7.37 -13.00
CA LYS A 153 -2.93 8.12 -14.01
C LYS A 153 -1.90 8.98 -13.27
N ARG A 154 -0.72 9.15 -13.86
CA ARG A 154 0.12 10.31 -13.55
C ARG A 154 -0.81 11.53 -13.63
N SER A 155 -0.85 12.38 -12.60
CA SER A 155 -1.70 13.57 -12.66
C SER A 155 -1.29 14.35 -13.91
N SER A 156 -2.17 14.44 -14.91
CA SER A 156 -1.89 15.15 -16.16
C SER A 156 -1.78 16.66 -15.96
N GLU A 157 -2.21 17.15 -14.81
CA GLU A 157 -2.30 18.57 -14.47
C GLU A 157 -0.93 19.21 -14.24
N GLU A 158 0.10 18.42 -13.91
CA GLU A 158 1.46 18.91 -13.72
C GLU A 158 2.44 17.99 -14.45
N GLY A 159 3.03 18.52 -15.52
CA GLY A 159 4.07 17.85 -16.28
C GLY A 159 5.30 17.49 -15.43
N PRO A 160 6.29 16.79 -16.02
CA PRO A 160 7.57 16.57 -15.36
C PRO A 160 8.21 17.91 -14.95
N CYS A 161 9.09 17.87 -13.95
CA CYS A 161 9.87 19.04 -13.56
C CYS A 161 10.63 19.60 -14.78
N ALA A 162 10.71 20.93 -14.89
CA ALA A 162 11.43 21.60 -15.98
C ALA A 162 12.96 21.34 -15.93
N ASP A 163 13.52 21.10 -14.74
CA ASP A 163 14.94 20.74 -14.59
C ASP A 163 15.17 19.28 -15.01
N ARG A 164 15.88 19.08 -16.12
CA ARG A 164 16.22 17.76 -16.67
C ARG A 164 17.12 16.91 -15.76
N ARG A 165 17.79 17.53 -14.78
CA ARG A 165 18.62 16.84 -13.78
C ARG A 165 17.81 16.40 -12.56
N CYS A 166 16.58 16.88 -12.40
CA CYS A 166 15.70 16.48 -11.31
C CYS A 166 15.26 15.02 -11.51
N GLY A 167 15.52 14.19 -10.49
CA GLY A 167 15.31 12.74 -10.52
C GLY A 167 16.47 11.94 -11.10
N ALA A 168 17.55 12.58 -11.57
CA ALA A 168 18.75 11.89 -12.04
C ALA A 168 19.51 11.23 -10.86
N ALA A 169 20.12 10.07 -11.12
CA ALA A 169 21.01 9.43 -10.15
C ALA A 169 22.23 10.33 -9.91
N ALA A 170 22.67 10.45 -8.65
CA ALA A 170 23.79 11.29 -8.23
C ALA A 170 25.12 10.85 -8.87
N VAL A 171 25.21 9.63 -9.40
CA VAL A 171 26.34 9.11 -10.19
C VAL A 171 26.25 9.55 -11.67
N ALA A 172 26.26 10.86 -11.86
CA ALA A 172 26.69 11.54 -13.08
C ALA A 172 27.38 12.89 -12.74
N ALA A 173 27.94 12.99 -11.54
CA ALA A 173 28.92 13.98 -11.15
C ALA A 173 30.16 13.20 -10.70
N GLU A 174 31.12 13.09 -11.62
CA GLU A 174 32.54 12.73 -11.44
C GLU A 174 32.91 11.87 -10.22
N LYS A 175 33.24 10.60 -10.47
CA LYS A 175 34.49 9.97 -10.01
C LYS A 175 34.64 8.59 -10.63
N GLY A 176 35.77 8.40 -11.32
CA GLY A 176 36.25 7.09 -11.72
C GLY A 176 36.63 6.27 -10.48
N GLY A 177 36.51 4.95 -10.59
CA GLY A 177 36.80 4.01 -9.52
C GLY A 177 35.72 2.95 -9.47
N GLY A 178 36.08 1.73 -9.84
CA GLY A 178 35.16 0.61 -10.03
C GLY A 178 34.66 0.00 -8.74
N GLU A 179 34.10 -1.20 -8.96
CA GLU A 179 33.88 -2.28 -7.99
C GLU A 179 32.53 -2.35 -7.25
N TRP A 180 31.80 -3.42 -7.62
CA TRP A 180 30.74 -4.15 -6.91
C TRP A 180 29.50 -3.36 -6.43
N TRP A 181 28.51 -3.23 -7.32
CA TRP A 181 27.17 -2.73 -7.01
C TRP A 181 26.28 -3.86 -6.46
N TRP A 182 25.86 -3.77 -5.20
CA TRP A 182 24.79 -4.62 -4.66
C TRP A 182 23.42 -4.14 -5.17
N GLU A 183 22.60 -5.07 -5.69
CA GLU A 183 21.18 -4.83 -5.96
C GLU A 183 20.42 -4.62 -4.65
N GLY A 184 20.20 -3.37 -4.24
CA GLY A 184 19.37 -3.12 -3.06
C GLY A 184 19.24 -1.68 -2.61
N GLU A 185 20.28 -0.85 -2.79
CA GLU A 185 20.23 0.55 -2.39
C GLU A 185 19.74 1.43 -3.53
N GLU A 186 18.66 2.17 -3.28
CA GLU A 186 18.23 3.22 -4.20
C GLU A 186 19.38 4.22 -4.36
N ARG A 187 20.01 4.24 -5.53
CA ARG A 187 21.02 5.25 -5.87
C ARG A 187 20.47 6.62 -5.47
N GLU A 188 21.27 7.38 -4.72
CA GLU A 188 20.92 8.73 -4.32
C GLU A 188 20.54 9.54 -5.56
N ARG A 189 19.44 10.30 -5.48
CA ARG A 189 18.89 11.08 -6.60
C ARG A 189 18.78 12.53 -6.22
N ARG A 190 19.12 13.42 -7.15
CA ARG A 190 18.96 14.86 -6.96
C ARG A 190 17.52 15.27 -7.23
N PHE A 191 16.93 16.05 -6.34
CA PHE A 191 15.59 16.63 -6.54
C PHE A 191 15.60 18.15 -6.38
N CYS A 192 14.74 18.80 -7.16
CA CYS A 192 14.56 20.26 -7.14
C CYS A 192 13.91 20.76 -5.84
N SER A 193 13.09 19.90 -5.23
CA SER A 193 12.23 20.20 -4.08
C SER A 193 11.73 18.91 -3.45
N ARG A 194 11.15 19.02 -2.24
CA ARG A 194 10.45 17.89 -1.58
C ARG A 194 9.30 17.36 -2.44
N GLU A 195 8.57 18.26 -3.11
CA GLU A 195 7.49 17.87 -4.01
C GLU A 195 8.02 17.07 -5.21
N CYS A 196 9.14 17.50 -5.81
CA CYS A 196 9.84 16.76 -6.88
C CYS A 196 10.21 15.33 -6.43
N ARG A 197 10.73 15.18 -5.20
CA ARG A 197 11.06 13.87 -4.59
C ARG A 197 9.81 12.99 -4.45
N TRP A 198 8.73 13.50 -3.87
CA TRP A 198 7.50 12.72 -3.67
C TRP A 198 6.74 12.47 -4.97
N ARG A 199 6.89 13.33 -5.99
CA ARG A 199 6.36 13.07 -7.34
C ARG A 199 7.05 11.86 -7.97
N HIS A 200 8.36 11.79 -7.86
CA HIS A 200 9.15 10.64 -8.31
C HIS A 200 8.77 9.36 -7.56
N GLU A 201 8.62 9.45 -6.24
CA GLU A 201 8.17 8.32 -5.42
C GLU A 201 6.74 7.87 -5.78
N TYR A 202 5.83 8.82 -6.00
CA TYR A 202 4.47 8.54 -6.46
C TYR A 202 4.49 7.79 -7.80
N TYR A 203 5.35 8.17 -8.75
CA TYR A 203 5.48 7.45 -10.02
C TYR A 203 5.97 6.01 -9.82
N LYS A 204 6.99 5.79 -8.97
CA LYS A 204 7.41 4.43 -8.60
C LYS A 204 6.26 3.63 -7.99
N PHE A 205 5.49 4.24 -7.09
CA PHE A 205 4.33 3.58 -6.47
C PHE A 205 3.30 3.16 -7.52
N ILE A 206 2.95 4.07 -8.45
CA ILE A 206 2.02 3.77 -9.55
C ILE A 206 2.54 2.67 -10.47
N GLU A 207 3.84 2.64 -10.75
CA GLU A 207 4.46 1.59 -11.58
C GLU A 207 4.53 0.24 -10.86
N THR A 208 4.48 0.24 -9.53
CA THR A 208 4.52 -1.00 -8.74
C THR A 208 3.14 -1.65 -8.60
N ILE A 209 2.03 -0.92 -8.70
CA ILE A 209 0.65 -1.43 -8.50
C ILE A 209 0.04 -2.14 -9.71
#